data_AF-A2GRM8-F1
#
_entry.id   AF-A2GRM8-F1
#
_cell.length_a   1.000
_cell.length_b   1.000
_cell.length_c   1.000
_cell.angle_alpha   90.00
_cell.angle_beta   90.00
_cell.angle_gamma   90.00
#
_symmetry.space_group_name_H-M   'P 1'
#
loop_
_entity.id
_entity.type
_entity.pdbx_description
1 polymer ?
#
loop_
_entity_poly.entity_id
_entity_poly.type
_entity_poly.pdbx_seq_one_letter_code
_entity_poly.pdbx_strand_id
1 'polypeptide(L)'
;MINGEVYLKIFYHDVDKGGFFDSVAQAKYNLDENRYSIISNITDEFRDSDGKFTFLILYPTFGRYNIWQQSNFPLQEPKFTSSREKLSPVEGFNSIKTFANHSEINCTWGGLVLTNYPYYLLDGCPNGINWNFAIGYTGANTVFPDSIPADVGTTKIVSLWMKSMQDKAIYLDSCKLFNCFRFSISYPTFILLVVT
;
A
#
# COMPACT_ATOMS: atom_id res chain seq x y z
N MET A 1 -6.12 9.65 -11.49
CA MET A 1 -4.97 10.30 -12.17
C MET A 1 -4.35 11.30 -11.22
N ILE A 2 -3.05 11.23 -10.96
CA ILE A 2 -2.32 12.25 -10.19
C ILE A 2 -1.13 12.66 -11.04
N ASN A 3 -1.03 13.94 -11.40
CA ASN A 3 0.00 14.45 -12.31
C ASN A 3 0.11 13.68 -13.64
N GLY A 4 -1.00 13.20 -14.19
CA GLY A 4 -0.99 12.41 -15.43
C GLY A 4 -0.70 10.92 -15.25
N GLU A 5 -0.53 10.44 -14.01
CA GLU A 5 -0.23 9.04 -13.71
C GLU A 5 -1.47 8.29 -13.20
N VAL A 6 -1.63 7.03 -13.61
CA VAL A 6 -2.70 6.15 -13.12
C VAL A 6 -2.26 5.46 -11.83
N TYR A 7 -3.16 5.44 -10.86
CA TYR A 7 -2.98 4.75 -9.60
C TYR A 7 -4.11 3.74 -9.39
N LEU A 8 -3.74 2.51 -9.07
CA LEU A 8 -4.65 1.44 -8.68
C LEU A 8 -4.80 1.44 -7.16
N LYS A 9 -6.04 1.39 -6.66
CA LYS A 9 -6.31 1.17 -5.24
C LYS A 9 -5.97 -0.28 -4.89
N ILE A 10 -5.04 -0.47 -3.96
CA ILE A 10 -4.59 -1.80 -3.52
C ILE A 10 -4.97 -2.11 -2.07
N PHE A 11 -5.38 -1.09 -1.32
CA PHE A 11 -5.87 -1.19 0.05
C PHE A 11 -6.85 -0.07 0.36
N TYR A 12 -7.88 -0.37 1.15
CA TYR A 12 -8.81 0.60 1.72
C TYR A 12 -9.34 0.09 3.04
N HIS A 13 -9.43 0.98 4.02
CA HIS A 13 -10.00 0.69 5.32
C HIS A 13 -10.87 1.87 5.73
N ASP A 14 -12.15 1.62 5.95
CA ASP A 14 -13.17 2.52 6.46
C ASP A 14 -13.79 1.89 7.72
N VAL A 15 -13.30 2.32 8.87
CA VAL A 15 -13.67 1.75 10.17
C VAL A 15 -15.13 2.01 10.49
N ASP A 16 -15.68 3.15 10.07
CA ASP A 16 -17.07 3.52 10.41
C ASP A 16 -18.08 2.63 9.67
N LYS A 17 -17.71 2.05 8.51
CA LYS A 17 -18.59 1.17 7.73
C LYS A 17 -18.27 -0.31 7.84
N GLY A 18 -16.97 -0.66 7.80
CA GLY A 18 -16.51 -2.04 7.74
C GLY A 18 -16.01 -2.58 9.07
N GLY A 19 -15.79 -1.72 10.08
CA GLY A 19 -15.06 -2.09 11.28
C GLY A 19 -13.59 -2.40 10.98
N PHE A 20 -12.96 -3.21 11.84
CA PHE A 20 -11.56 -3.62 11.69
C PHE A 20 -11.41 -4.89 10.85
N PHE A 21 -10.17 -5.18 10.43
CA PHE A 21 -9.85 -6.49 9.86
C PHE A 21 -9.89 -7.55 10.96
N ASP A 22 -10.38 -8.75 10.64
CA ASP A 22 -10.47 -9.87 11.59
C ASP A 22 -9.08 -10.43 11.93
N SER A 23 -8.10 -10.23 11.05
CA SER A 23 -6.70 -10.64 11.24
C SER A 23 -5.75 -9.93 10.28
N VAL A 24 -4.46 -9.95 10.60
CA VAL A 24 -3.39 -9.50 9.68
C VAL A 24 -3.40 -10.33 8.38
N ALA A 25 -3.81 -11.60 8.44
CA ALA A 25 -3.96 -12.43 7.24
C ALA A 25 -5.06 -11.90 6.32
N GLN A 26 -6.22 -11.51 6.87
CA GLN A 26 -7.29 -10.86 6.12
C GLN A 26 -6.84 -9.49 5.59
N ALA A 27 -6.05 -8.73 6.35
CA ALA A 27 -5.53 -7.45 5.89
C ALA A 27 -4.62 -7.56 4.65
N LYS A 28 -4.03 -8.74 4.35
CA LYS A 28 -3.25 -8.98 3.12
C LYS A 28 -4.11 -9.21 1.88
N TYR A 29 -5.32 -9.73 2.07
CA TYR A 29 -6.27 -10.02 1.00
C TYR A 29 -7.70 -10.03 1.53
N ASN A 30 -8.50 -9.10 1.04
CA ASN A 30 -9.92 -9.02 1.36
C ASN A 30 -10.65 -8.24 0.27
N LEU A 31 -11.81 -8.72 -0.17
CA LEU A 31 -12.59 -8.09 -1.23
C LEU A 31 -13.81 -7.29 -0.72
N ASP A 32 -14.02 -7.25 0.59
CA ASP A 32 -14.98 -6.35 1.23
C ASP A 32 -14.68 -4.90 0.85
N GLU A 33 -15.69 -4.15 0.41
CA GLU A 33 -15.51 -2.79 -0.11
C GLU A 33 -15.02 -1.78 0.94
N ASN A 34 -15.30 -2.02 2.23
CA ASN A 34 -14.94 -1.15 3.35
C ASN A 34 -13.65 -1.59 4.04
N ARG A 35 -13.17 -2.81 3.76
CA ARG A 35 -11.91 -3.38 4.24
C ARG A 35 -11.14 -4.04 3.10
N TYR A 36 -11.04 -3.36 1.97
CA TYR A 36 -10.47 -3.91 0.75
C TYR A 36 -8.94 -4.03 0.84
N SER A 37 -8.39 -5.15 0.36
CA SER A 37 -6.96 -5.35 0.23
C SER A 37 -6.65 -6.37 -0.86
N ILE A 38 -5.70 -6.05 -1.73
CA ILE A 38 -5.08 -6.98 -2.68
C ILE A 38 -3.56 -6.93 -2.57
N ILE A 39 -3.03 -6.51 -1.41
CA ILE A 39 -1.60 -6.33 -1.16
C ILE A 39 -0.84 -7.63 -1.48
N SER A 40 -1.36 -8.80 -1.12
CA SER A 40 -0.70 -10.08 -1.44
C SER A 40 -0.66 -10.48 -2.93
N ASN A 41 -1.39 -9.77 -3.80
CA ASN A 41 -1.44 -10.04 -5.25
C ASN A 41 -0.50 -9.13 -6.06
N ILE A 42 0.21 -8.22 -5.41
CA ILE A 42 1.14 -7.32 -6.11
C ILE A 42 2.39 -8.11 -6.50
N THR A 43 2.77 -7.98 -7.77
CA THR A 43 3.97 -8.61 -8.34
C THR A 43 4.95 -7.56 -8.86
N ASP A 44 6.17 -7.96 -9.21
CA ASP A 44 7.21 -7.07 -9.75
C ASP A 44 6.81 -6.35 -11.05
N GLU A 45 5.74 -6.80 -11.69
CA GLU A 45 5.24 -6.22 -12.93
C GLU A 45 4.72 -4.77 -12.77
N PHE A 46 4.49 -4.33 -11.53
CA PHE A 46 4.04 -2.98 -11.17
C PHE A 46 5.20 -2.04 -10.82
N ARG A 47 6.45 -2.49 -10.96
CA ARG A 47 7.61 -1.62 -10.86
C ARG A 47 7.61 -0.62 -12.02
N ASP A 48 8.06 0.58 -11.73
CA ASP A 48 8.40 1.61 -12.71
C ASP A 48 9.67 1.22 -13.48
N SER A 49 10.03 2.00 -14.50
CA SER A 49 11.20 1.77 -15.35
C SER A 49 12.55 1.80 -14.59
N ASP A 50 12.59 2.41 -13.41
CA ASP A 50 13.75 2.42 -12.52
C ASP A 50 13.83 1.18 -11.61
N GLY A 51 12.89 0.24 -11.79
CA GLY A 51 12.81 -0.98 -11.01
C GLY A 51 12.19 -0.80 -9.62
N LYS A 52 11.59 0.35 -9.29
CA LYS A 52 10.96 0.59 -7.97
C LYS A 52 9.44 0.62 -8.05
N PHE A 53 8.77 0.40 -6.92
CA PHE A 53 7.33 0.65 -6.83
C PHE A 53 7.07 2.09 -6.44
N THR A 54 6.11 2.76 -7.10
CA THR A 54 5.58 4.05 -6.64
C THR A 54 4.25 3.85 -5.93
N PHE A 55 4.16 4.28 -4.68
CA PHE A 55 2.96 4.20 -3.86
C PHE A 55 2.39 5.58 -3.53
N LEU A 56 1.11 5.59 -3.17
CA LEU A 56 0.44 6.72 -2.55
C LEU A 56 -0.41 6.23 -1.37
N ILE A 57 -0.21 6.84 -0.20
CA ILE A 57 -1.07 6.66 0.97
C ILE A 57 -1.88 7.93 1.19
N LEU A 58 -3.19 7.78 1.36
CA LEU A 58 -4.12 8.90 1.49
C LEU A 58 -4.93 8.77 2.77
N TYR A 59 -4.92 9.85 3.55
CA TYR A 59 -5.73 10.07 4.74
C TYR A 59 -6.78 11.15 4.43
N PRO A 60 -7.97 10.77 3.92
CA PRO A 60 -8.95 11.74 3.43
C PRO A 60 -9.46 12.67 4.54
N THR A 61 -9.58 12.16 5.77
CA THR A 61 -9.98 12.94 6.96
C THR A 61 -9.17 14.22 7.15
N PHE A 62 -7.88 14.18 6.81
CA PHE A 62 -6.97 15.32 6.97
C PHE A 62 -6.64 16.02 5.65
N GLY A 63 -7.10 15.49 4.51
CA GLY A 63 -6.65 15.92 3.19
C GLY A 63 -5.14 15.73 2.98
N ARG A 64 -4.51 14.75 3.66
CA ARG A 64 -3.06 14.50 3.60
C ARG A 64 -2.75 13.21 2.88
N TYR A 65 -1.62 13.21 2.18
CA TYR A 65 -1.12 12.05 1.49
C TYR A 65 0.40 12.10 1.34
N ASN A 66 1.01 10.93 1.16
CA ASN A 66 2.39 10.80 0.74
C ASN A 66 2.45 10.01 -0.56
N ILE A 67 3.37 10.40 -1.45
CA ILE A 67 3.78 9.68 -2.64
C ILE A 67 5.27 9.40 -2.49
N TRP A 68 5.66 8.13 -2.60
CA TRP A 68 7.04 7.72 -2.46
C TRP A 68 7.33 6.52 -3.35
N GLN A 69 8.61 6.26 -3.54
CA GLN A 69 9.09 5.00 -4.12
C GLN A 69 9.78 4.15 -3.06
N GLN A 70 9.75 2.84 -3.25
CA GLN A 70 10.59 1.88 -2.52
C GLN A 70 10.97 0.70 -3.43
N SER A 71 12.11 0.09 -3.13
CA SER A 71 12.65 -1.03 -3.92
C SER A 71 11.93 -2.33 -3.63
N ASN A 72 11.65 -2.69 -2.37
CA ASN A 72 10.95 -3.95 -2.12
C ASN A 72 9.45 -3.70 -1.97
N PHE A 73 8.67 -4.72 -2.29
CA PHE A 73 7.26 -4.70 -1.98
C PHE A 73 7.07 -4.69 -0.44
N PRO A 74 6.13 -3.93 0.16
CA PRO A 74 6.02 -3.82 1.61
C PRO A 74 5.94 -5.15 2.39
N LEU A 75 5.35 -6.21 1.80
CA LEU A 75 5.32 -7.54 2.43
C LEU A 75 6.66 -8.31 2.39
N GLN A 76 7.58 -7.88 1.55
CA GLN A 76 8.89 -8.50 1.29
C GLN A 76 10.06 -7.63 1.79
N GLU A 77 9.78 -6.43 2.31
CA GLU A 77 10.79 -5.63 3.00
C GLU A 77 11.40 -6.44 4.16
N PRO A 78 12.74 -6.42 4.35
CA PRO A 78 13.37 -7.06 5.48
C PRO A 78 12.72 -6.59 6.78
N LYS A 79 12.34 -7.55 7.63
CA LYS A 79 11.75 -7.26 8.92
C LYS A 79 12.75 -6.51 9.79
N PHE A 80 12.41 -5.30 10.20
CA PHE A 80 13.14 -4.62 11.26
C PHE A 80 12.88 -5.37 12.58
N THR A 81 13.91 -5.98 13.13
CA THR A 81 13.88 -6.53 14.49
C THR A 81 14.12 -5.36 15.43
N SER A 82 13.09 -4.87 16.12
CA SER A 82 13.21 -3.81 17.14
C SER A 82 14.45 -4.08 18.01
N SER A 83 15.39 -3.16 18.19
CA SER A 83 15.19 -1.92 18.93
C SER A 83 16.44 -1.04 18.87
N ARG A 84 16.24 0.30 18.86
CA ARG A 84 17.26 1.36 19.08
C ARG A 84 18.33 1.56 18.02
N GLU A 85 18.28 0.88 16.88
CA GLU A 85 19.08 1.31 15.73
C GLU A 85 18.51 2.62 15.15
N LYS A 86 19.34 3.37 14.43
CA LYS A 86 18.94 4.62 13.76
C LYS A 86 17.67 4.37 12.93
N LEU A 87 16.67 5.24 13.02
CA LEU A 87 15.51 5.22 12.12
C LEU A 87 16.05 5.16 10.68
N SER A 88 15.67 4.11 9.95
CA SER A 88 16.15 3.88 8.59
C SER A 88 14.95 3.64 7.71
N PRO A 89 14.78 4.42 6.62
CA PRO A 89 13.69 4.17 5.69
C PRO A 89 13.85 2.80 5.02
N VAL A 90 12.80 2.36 4.33
CA VAL A 90 12.82 1.15 3.51
C VAL A 90 13.84 1.26 2.37
N GLU A 91 14.26 0.13 1.82
CA GLU A 91 15.25 0.10 0.75
C GLU A 91 14.80 0.91 -0.46
N GLY A 92 15.71 1.73 -1.02
CA GLY A 92 15.42 2.57 -2.18
C GLY A 92 14.39 3.68 -1.97
N PHE A 93 14.03 4.00 -0.72
CA PHE A 93 13.08 5.06 -0.38
C PHE A 93 13.40 6.38 -1.11
N ASN A 94 12.42 6.88 -1.84
CA ASN A 94 12.48 8.19 -2.50
C ASN A 94 11.17 8.94 -2.27
N SER A 95 11.21 10.02 -1.51
CA SER A 95 10.05 10.87 -1.25
C SER A 95 9.75 11.74 -2.48
N ILE A 96 8.64 11.47 -3.17
CA ILE A 96 8.18 12.30 -4.30
C ILE A 96 7.35 13.48 -3.78
N LYS A 97 6.44 13.22 -2.84
CA LYS A 97 5.60 14.24 -2.23
C LYS A 97 5.15 13.81 -0.85
N THR A 98 5.33 14.65 0.16
CA THR A 98 5.00 14.29 1.55
C THR A 98 4.21 15.41 2.21
N PHE A 99 2.93 15.17 2.48
CA PHE A 99 2.08 16.07 3.29
C PHE A 99 1.78 15.51 4.67
N ALA A 100 1.80 14.18 4.78
CA ALA A 100 1.68 13.46 6.03
C ALA A 100 3.11 13.22 6.56
N ASN A 101 3.72 14.25 7.16
CA ASN A 101 5.10 14.17 7.67
C ASN A 101 5.14 14.31 9.19
N HIS A 102 4.89 13.19 9.87
CA HIS A 102 5.15 13.07 11.30
C HIS A 102 6.60 12.70 11.51
N SER A 103 7.36 13.62 12.11
CA SER A 103 8.78 13.44 12.42
C SER A 103 8.98 13.66 13.92
N GLU A 104 8.85 12.59 14.68
CA GLU A 104 9.15 12.54 16.11
C GLU A 104 10.39 11.68 16.37
N ILE A 105 10.95 11.80 17.57
CA ILE A 105 12.13 11.05 18.04
C ILE A 105 11.99 9.53 17.80
N ASN A 106 10.76 9.01 17.79
CA ASN A 106 10.46 7.59 17.75
C ASN A 106 9.71 7.14 16.48
N CYS A 107 9.47 8.04 15.53
CA CYS A 107 8.95 7.71 14.21
C CYS A 107 9.24 8.83 13.21
N THR A 108 9.79 8.45 12.07
CA THR A 108 9.88 9.28 10.87
C THR A 108 9.30 8.48 9.71
N TRP A 109 8.49 9.13 8.88
CA TRP A 109 7.98 8.52 7.65
C TRP A 109 9.13 8.00 6.78
N GLY A 110 9.13 6.69 6.52
CA GLY A 110 10.22 6.02 5.81
C GLY A 110 9.77 5.03 4.74
N GLY A 111 8.50 5.05 4.35
CA GLY A 111 7.88 4.04 3.48
C GLY A 111 7.27 2.88 4.27
N LEU A 112 6.52 2.01 3.60
CA LEU A 112 5.76 0.95 4.26
C LEU A 112 6.55 -0.35 4.37
N VAL A 113 6.57 -0.94 5.56
CA VAL A 113 7.20 -2.22 5.86
C VAL A 113 6.25 -3.16 6.61
N LEU A 114 6.36 -4.47 6.38
CA LEU A 114 5.66 -5.49 7.14
C LEU A 114 6.01 -5.41 8.62
N THR A 115 5.00 -5.31 9.47
CA THR A 115 5.20 -5.31 10.92
C THR A 115 5.45 -6.72 11.48
N ASN A 116 6.10 -6.78 12.64
CA ASN A 116 6.19 -7.98 13.46
C ASN A 116 5.07 -8.10 14.50
N TYR A 117 4.25 -7.06 14.65
CA TYR A 117 3.15 -7.04 15.60
C TYR A 117 1.90 -7.70 15.00
N PRO A 118 1.10 -8.44 15.79
CA PRO A 118 -0.08 -9.15 15.28
C PRO A 118 -1.30 -8.25 15.12
N TYR A 119 -1.17 -6.92 15.27
CA TYR A 119 -2.31 -6.01 15.38
C TYR A 119 -2.57 -5.17 14.12
N TYR A 120 -1.59 -5.02 13.24
CA TYR A 120 -1.67 -4.28 11.99
C TYR A 120 -0.80 -4.98 10.93
N LEU A 121 -0.90 -4.59 9.67
CA LEU A 121 -0.18 -5.25 8.57
C LEU A 121 1.12 -4.54 8.19
N LEU A 122 1.03 -3.25 7.89
CA LEU A 122 2.17 -2.44 7.45
C LEU A 122 2.34 -1.24 8.35
N ASP A 123 3.57 -0.75 8.47
CA ASP A 123 3.93 0.44 9.24
C ASP A 123 4.74 1.41 8.39
N GLY A 124 4.48 2.71 8.53
CA GLY A 124 5.21 3.79 7.87
C GLY A 124 6.39 4.35 8.65
N CYS A 125 6.62 3.83 9.86
CA CYS A 125 7.75 4.12 10.73
C CYS A 125 8.76 2.94 10.78
N PRO A 126 9.44 2.57 9.68
CA PRO A 126 10.53 1.59 9.71
C PRO A 126 11.50 1.80 10.89
N ASN A 127 11.72 0.75 11.67
CA ASN A 127 12.56 0.76 12.88
C ASN A 127 12.11 1.73 14.01
N GLY A 128 10.92 2.32 13.89
CA GLY A 128 10.28 3.10 14.93
C GLY A 128 9.59 2.23 15.97
N ILE A 129 9.21 2.84 17.09
CA ILE A 129 8.39 2.18 18.12
C ILE A 129 6.94 2.68 18.13
N ASN A 130 6.68 3.79 17.44
CA ASN A 130 5.32 4.31 17.25
C ASN A 130 4.76 3.73 15.96
N TRP A 131 3.55 3.19 16.05
CA TRP A 131 2.68 2.75 14.96
C TRP A 131 2.04 3.86 14.13
N ASN A 132 2.67 5.05 14.03
CA ASN A 132 2.11 6.10 13.19
C ASN A 132 2.10 5.60 11.73
N PHE A 133 1.12 6.03 10.95
CA PHE A 133 0.90 5.56 9.57
C PHE A 133 0.57 4.07 9.38
N ALA A 134 0.40 3.29 10.45
CA ALA A 134 0.15 1.86 10.31
C ALA A 134 -1.23 1.58 9.69
N ILE A 135 -1.27 0.58 8.80
CA ILE A 135 -2.48 0.16 8.07
C ILE A 135 -2.74 -1.34 8.21
N GLY A 136 -3.98 -1.76 7.95
CA GLY A 136 -4.41 -3.16 8.11
C GLY A 136 -4.68 -3.53 9.57
N TYR A 137 -5.19 -2.56 10.35
CA TYR A 137 -5.43 -2.71 11.77
C TYR A 137 -6.57 -3.69 12.08
N THR A 138 -6.38 -4.48 13.13
CA THR A 138 -7.28 -5.58 13.52
C THR A 138 -8.19 -5.26 14.71
N GLY A 139 -8.04 -4.09 15.34
CA GLY A 139 -8.81 -3.75 16.54
C GLY A 139 -8.36 -4.51 17.81
N ALA A 140 -7.37 -5.39 17.71
CA ALA A 140 -6.91 -6.21 18.84
C ALA A 140 -6.13 -5.41 19.90
N ASN A 141 -5.72 -4.18 19.60
CA ASN A 141 -5.18 -3.25 20.59
C ASN A 141 -6.32 -2.29 21.05
N THR A 142 -6.51 -2.13 22.36
CA THR A 142 -7.62 -1.30 22.87
C THR A 142 -7.35 0.20 22.82
N VAL A 143 -6.14 0.61 22.43
CA VAL A 143 -5.75 2.04 22.39
C VAL A 143 -6.52 2.82 21.31
N PHE A 144 -6.96 2.15 20.24
CA PHE A 144 -7.79 2.75 19.20
C PHE A 144 -9.11 1.99 19.07
N PRO A 145 -10.09 2.26 19.97
CA PRO A 145 -11.31 1.47 20.06
C PRO A 145 -12.21 1.64 18.83
N ASP A 146 -12.11 2.78 18.14
CA ASP A 146 -12.96 3.12 17.01
C ASP A 146 -12.17 3.73 15.84
N SER A 147 -10.85 3.77 15.88
CA SER A 147 -10.02 4.43 14.88
C SER A 147 -8.80 3.61 14.49
N ILE A 148 -8.06 4.09 13.49
CA ILE A 148 -6.79 3.53 13.05
C ILE A 148 -5.68 4.57 13.16
N PRO A 149 -4.42 4.13 13.36
CA PRO A 149 -3.28 5.03 13.34
C PRO A 149 -3.22 5.86 12.04
N ALA A 150 -2.74 7.10 12.15
CA ALA A 150 -2.50 7.99 11.01
C ALA A 150 -1.14 8.69 11.15
N ASP A 151 -0.87 9.67 10.28
CA ASP A 151 0.31 10.52 10.40
C ASP A 151 0.26 11.34 11.69
N VAL A 152 -0.87 11.97 11.97
CA VAL A 152 -1.12 12.71 13.20
C VAL A 152 -2.37 12.15 13.87
N GLY A 153 -2.21 11.60 15.07
CA GLY A 153 -3.32 11.04 15.84
C GLY A 153 -3.90 9.79 15.19
N THR A 154 -5.21 9.80 14.94
CA THR A 154 -5.94 8.65 14.39
C THR A 154 -6.94 9.09 13.34
N THR A 155 -7.24 8.21 12.39
CA THR A 155 -8.25 8.41 11.34
C THR A 155 -9.28 7.27 11.36
N LYS A 156 -10.39 7.45 10.67
CA LYS A 156 -11.36 6.37 10.39
C LYS A 156 -11.14 5.75 9.01
N ILE A 157 -10.50 6.49 8.11
CA ILE A 157 -10.33 6.10 6.71
C ILE A 157 -8.88 6.26 6.29
N VAL A 158 -8.36 5.24 5.60
CA VAL A 158 -7.08 5.29 4.88
C VAL A 158 -7.17 4.48 3.59
N SER A 159 -6.41 4.88 2.58
CA SER A 159 -6.24 4.09 1.35
C SER A 159 -4.79 4.05 0.90
N LEU A 160 -4.37 2.90 0.38
CA LEU A 160 -3.09 2.73 -0.32
C LEU A 160 -3.36 2.49 -1.79
N TRP A 161 -2.59 3.19 -2.60
CA TRP A 161 -2.61 3.12 -4.04
C TRP A 161 -1.22 2.86 -4.56
N MET A 162 -1.14 2.23 -5.72
CA MET A 162 0.11 1.95 -6.40
C MET A 162 0.02 2.48 -7.82
N LYS A 163 1.09 3.15 -8.27
CA LYS A 163 1.19 3.58 -9.66
C LYS A 163 1.08 2.33 -10.54
N SER A 164 0.29 2.43 -11.60
CA SER A 164 0.12 1.37 -12.58
C SER A 164 0.36 1.94 -13.96
N MET A 165 0.97 1.16 -14.84
CA MET A 165 1.00 1.50 -16.26
C MET A 165 -0.45 1.59 -16.76
N GLN A 166 -0.75 2.61 -17.57
CA GLN A 166 -2.12 2.90 -18.05
C GLN A 166 -2.85 1.66 -18.58
N ASP A 167 -2.15 0.82 -19.34
CA ASP A 167 -2.71 -0.40 -19.94
C ASP A 167 -3.06 -1.49 -18.91
N LYS A 168 -2.35 -1.54 -17.78
CA LYS A 168 -2.58 -2.54 -16.72
C LYS A 168 -3.77 -2.18 -15.84
N ALA A 169 -4.00 -0.89 -15.59
CA ALA A 169 -5.18 -0.44 -14.86
C ALA A 169 -6.47 -0.75 -15.64
N ILE A 170 -6.43 -0.55 -16.96
CA ILE A 170 -7.54 -0.92 -17.88
C ILE A 170 -7.80 -2.44 -17.83
N TYR A 171 -6.75 -3.26 -17.75
CA TYR A 171 -6.87 -4.72 -17.63
C TYR A 171 -7.51 -5.19 -16.31
N LEU A 172 -7.21 -4.53 -15.18
CA LEU A 172 -7.80 -4.90 -13.88
C LEU A 172 -9.25 -4.42 -13.73
N ASP A 173 -9.60 -3.24 -14.26
CA ASP A 173 -10.98 -2.77 -14.28
C ASP A 173 -11.88 -3.62 -15.20
N SER A 174 -11.33 -4.09 -16.33
CA SER A 174 -12.04 -5.05 -17.21
C SER A 174 -12.20 -6.44 -16.57
N CYS A 175 -11.25 -6.90 -15.75
CA CYS A 175 -11.40 -8.15 -14.97
C CYS A 175 -12.50 -8.08 -13.89
N LYS A 176 -12.88 -6.89 -13.41
CA LYS A 176 -14.05 -6.73 -12.53
C LYS A 176 -15.37 -6.81 -13.28
N LEU A 177 -15.38 -6.49 -14.57
CA LEU A 177 -16.56 -6.61 -15.44
C LEU A 177 -16.70 -8.01 -16.05
N PHE A 178 -15.61 -8.76 -16.18
CA PHE A 178 -15.59 -10.10 -16.74
C PHE A 178 -14.66 -11.00 -15.92
N ASN A 179 -15.25 -11.91 -15.14
CA ASN A 179 -14.60 -12.99 -14.40
C ASN A 179 -13.53 -13.75 -15.24
N CYS A 180 -12.32 -13.22 -15.34
CA CYS A 180 -11.26 -13.79 -16.16
C CYS A 180 -10.23 -14.51 -15.29
N PHE A 181 -10.63 -15.69 -14.78
CA PHE A 181 -9.77 -16.87 -14.86
C PHE A 181 -10.21 -17.66 -16.07
N ARG A 182 -9.41 -17.63 -17.15
CA ARG A 182 -9.20 -18.71 -18.15
C ARG A 182 -8.68 -18.09 -19.46
N PHE A 183 -7.38 -18.24 -19.72
CA PHE A 183 -6.85 -19.23 -20.68
C PHE A 183 -5.36 -18.99 -20.88
N SER A 184 -4.60 -20.09 -20.89
CA SER A 184 -3.24 -20.17 -21.40
C SER A 184 -3.17 -19.61 -22.82
N ILE A 185 -2.20 -18.76 -23.11
CA ILE A 185 -1.83 -18.47 -24.49
C ILE A 185 -0.42 -19.03 -24.71
N SER A 186 -0.39 -20.21 -25.33
CA SER A 186 0.74 -20.68 -26.12
C SER A 186 0.99 -19.67 -27.24
N TYR A 187 2.22 -19.19 -27.36
CA TYR A 187 2.67 -18.43 -28.53
C TYR A 187 2.42 -19.22 -29.82
N PRO A 188 2.03 -18.54 -30.92
CA PRO A 188 3.01 -18.40 -32.00
C PRO A 188 3.00 -17.02 -32.71
N THR A 189 4.22 -16.53 -32.96
CA THR A 189 4.78 -15.80 -34.12
C THR A 189 3.90 -14.96 -35.08
N PHE A 190 4.33 -13.69 -35.26
CA PHE A 190 4.38 -12.80 -36.45
C PHE A 190 3.09 -12.57 -37.28
N ILE A 191 2.75 -11.34 -37.69
CA ILE A 191 3.30 -10.64 -38.88
C ILE A 191 3.13 -9.11 -38.75
N LEU A 192 4.18 -8.37 -39.14
CA LEU A 192 4.20 -6.94 -39.43
C LEU A 192 3.40 -6.65 -40.71
N LEU A 193 2.52 -5.65 -40.71
CA LEU A 193 2.11 -4.96 -41.93
C LEU A 193 2.08 -3.45 -41.69
N VAL A 194 3.11 -2.79 -42.20
CA VAL A 194 3.12 -1.36 -42.50
C VAL A 194 2.24 -1.15 -43.71
N VAL A 195 1.32 -0.19 -43.65
CA VAL A 195 0.73 0.40 -44.85
C VAL A 195 0.91 1.91 -44.76
N THR A 196 1.50 2.42 -45.83
CA THR A 196 1.96 3.79 -46.11
C THR A 196 0.87 4.84 -46.05
#